data_AF-A0A350Y857-F1
#
_entry.id   AF-A0A350Y857-F1
#
_cell.length_a   1.000
_cell.length_b   1.000
_cell.length_c   1.000
_cell.angle_alpha   90.00
_cell.angle_beta   90.00
_cell.angle_gamma   90.00
#
_symmetry.space_group_name_H-M   'P 1'
#
loop_
_entity.id
_entity.type
_entity.pdbx_description
1 polymer ?
#
loop_
_entity_poly.entity_id
_entity_poly.type
_entity_poly.pdbx_seq_one_letter_code
_entity_poly.pdbx_strand_id
1 'polypeptide(L)'
;MNSKLRRLLVRLYFLTTGLGLSLLLSGTLLVMRSSAEVTSSIPTTNLNGAPVPDWGKITFDSLPGIGSSGSFQANSQIREQLGYDPSRQWTQG
;
A
#
# COMPACT_ATOMS: atom_id res chain seq x y z
N MET A 1 36.74 -33.74 25.20
CA MET A 1 36.05 -32.65 24.44
C MET A 1 36.21 -31.33 25.19
N ASN A 2 36.90 -30.34 24.62
CA ASN A 2 37.27 -29.09 25.30
C ASN A 2 36.03 -28.23 25.66
N SER A 3 35.91 -27.82 26.93
CA SER A 3 34.78 -27.04 27.46
C SER A 3 34.63 -25.67 26.79
N LYS A 4 35.74 -25.07 26.32
CA LYS A 4 35.76 -23.82 25.56
C LYS A 4 35.14 -23.98 24.16
N LEU A 5 35.38 -25.11 23.50
CA LEU A 5 34.84 -25.42 22.17
C LEU A 5 33.31 -25.57 22.21
N ARG A 6 32.78 -26.24 23.25
CA ARG A 6 31.33 -26.39 23.45
C ARG A 6 30.62 -25.05 23.62
N ARG A 7 31.19 -24.12 24.41
CA ARG A 7 30.60 -22.78 24.59
C ARG A 7 30.60 -21.98 23.29
N LEU A 8 31.62 -22.13 22.46
CA LEU A 8 31.73 -21.45 21.17
C LEU A 8 30.69 -21.98 20.17
N LEU A 9 30.49 -23.30 20.11
CA LEU A 9 29.46 -23.92 19.26
C LEU A 9 28.03 -23.51 19.66
N VAL A 10 27.74 -23.41 20.96
CA VAL A 10 26.42 -22.96 21.44
C VAL A 10 26.17 -21.49 21.05
N ARG A 11 27.17 -20.62 21.18
CA ARG A 11 27.05 -19.22 20.75
C ARG A 11 26.84 -19.09 19.25
N LEU A 12 27.55 -19.89 18.45
CA LEU A 12 27.39 -19.90 17.01
C LEU A 12 25.98 -20.35 16.61
N TYR A 13 25.46 -21.41 17.25
CA TYR A 13 24.11 -21.89 17.03
C TYR A 13 23.05 -20.82 17.31
N PHE A 14 23.12 -20.16 18.48
CA PHE A 14 22.19 -19.07 18.81
C PHE A 14 22.25 -17.92 17.79
N LEU A 15 23.44 -17.57 17.32
CA LEU A 15 23.64 -16.52 16.33
C LEU A 15 23.03 -16.88 14.97
N THR A 16 23.23 -18.11 14.49
CA THR A 16 22.67 -18.54 13.19
C THR A 16 21.16 -18.67 13.23
N THR A 17 20.59 -19.21 14.31
CA THR A 17 19.12 -19.26 14.48
C THR A 17 18.49 -17.88 14.63
N GLY A 18 19.14 -16.97 15.36
CA GLY A 18 18.66 -15.60 15.52
C GLY A 18 18.70 -14.82 14.21
N LEU A 19 19.77 -14.95 13.43
CA LEU A 19 19.90 -14.32 12.11
C LEU A 19 18.86 -14.88 11.12
N GLY A 20 18.66 -16.20 11.10
CA GLY A 20 17.65 -16.85 10.27
C GLY A 20 16.22 -16.38 10.59
N LEU A 21 15.88 -16.27 11.89
CA LEU A 21 14.58 -15.77 12.31
C LEU A 21 14.37 -14.30 11.90
N SER A 22 15.39 -13.45 12.08
CA SER A 22 15.33 -12.03 11.68
C SER A 22 15.15 -11.87 10.18
N LEU A 23 15.79 -12.71 9.36
CA LEU A 23 15.62 -12.71 7.90
C LEU A 23 14.21 -13.16 7.49
N LEU A 24 13.65 -14.20 8.13
CA LEU A 24 12.29 -14.65 7.88
C LEU A 24 11.26 -13.57 8.23
N LEU A 25 11.35 -12.96 9.42
CA LEU A 25 10.45 -11.89 9.83
C LEU A 25 10.56 -10.67 8.91
N SER A 26 11.78 -10.25 8.55
CA SER A 26 11.99 -9.12 7.64
C SER A 26 11.43 -9.40 6.24
N GLY A 27 11.57 -10.63 5.74
CA GLY A 27 10.99 -11.05 4.46
C GLY A 27 9.46 -10.98 4.45
N THR A 28 8.80 -11.43 5.53
CA THR A 28 7.32 -11.37 5.62
C THR A 28 6.76 -9.95 5.60
N LEU A 29 7.47 -8.99 6.22
CA LEU A 29 7.05 -7.58 6.21
C LEU A 29 7.15 -6.91 4.83
N LEU A 30 8.08 -7.38 3.97
CA LEU A 30 8.23 -6.86 2.61
C LEU A 30 7.13 -7.38 1.68
N VAL A 31 6.76 -8.66 1.78
CA VAL A 31 5.71 -9.26 0.92
C VAL A 31 4.33 -8.66 1.20
N MET A 32 4.04 -8.30 2.45
CA MET A 32 2.76 -7.68 2.84
C MET A 32 2.58 -6.26 2.24
N ARG A 33 3.65 -5.62 1.74
CA ARG A 33 3.59 -4.30 1.09
C ARG A 33 3.38 -4.35 -0.43
N SER A 34 3.20 -5.53 -1.01
CA SER A 34 2.87 -5.64 -2.43
C SER A 34 1.46 -5.11 -2.66
N SER A 35 1.32 -3.81 -2.95
CA SER A 35 0.07 -3.22 -3.40
C SER A 35 -0.40 -3.95 -4.65
N ALA A 36 -1.66 -4.38 -4.67
CA ALA A 36 -2.26 -4.92 -5.88
C ALA A 36 -2.14 -3.89 -7.01
N GLU A 37 -1.54 -4.28 -8.14
CA GLU A 37 -1.59 -3.47 -9.36
C GLU A 37 -3.04 -3.37 -9.81
N VAL A 38 -3.62 -2.19 -9.64
CA VAL A 38 -4.98 -1.91 -10.10
C VAL A 38 -4.93 -1.75 -11.62
N THR A 39 -5.21 -2.84 -12.33
CA THR A 39 -5.40 -2.83 -13.78
C THR A 39 -6.84 -2.46 -14.12
N SER A 40 -7.27 -1.25 -13.73
CA SER A 40 -8.56 -0.71 -14.21
C SER A 40 -8.38 -0.28 -15.68
N SER A 41 -8.85 -1.09 -16.62
CA SER A 41 -8.92 -0.64 -18.02
C SER A 41 -10.06 0.37 -18.15
N ILE A 42 -9.74 1.62 -18.48
CA ILE A 42 -10.75 2.64 -18.73
C ILE A 42 -11.48 2.26 -20.03
N PRO A 43 -12.80 2.04 -20.03
CA PRO A 43 -13.54 1.69 -21.23
C PRO A 43 -13.45 2.83 -22.24
N THR A 44 -13.15 2.49 -23.49
CA THR A 44 -13.03 3.46 -24.59
C THR A 44 -14.04 3.17 -25.71
N THR A 45 -14.40 4.23 -26.45
CA THR A 45 -15.18 4.19 -27.68
C THR A 45 -14.43 4.95 -28.77
N ASN A 46 -14.71 4.66 -30.05
CA ASN A 46 -14.07 5.37 -31.15
C ASN A 46 -14.91 6.58 -31.55
N LEU A 47 -14.31 7.77 -31.46
CA LEU A 47 -14.88 9.02 -31.96
C LEU A 47 -13.95 9.57 -33.05
N ASN A 48 -14.44 9.65 -34.29
CA ASN A 48 -13.66 10.12 -35.45
C ASN A 48 -12.30 9.39 -35.62
N GLY A 49 -12.25 8.09 -35.32
CA GLY A 49 -11.04 7.27 -35.41
C GLY A 49 -10.06 7.44 -34.23
N ALA A 50 -10.39 8.26 -33.24
CA ALA A 50 -9.63 8.38 -32.00
C ALA A 50 -10.33 7.59 -30.86
N PRO A 51 -9.59 6.77 -30.09
CA PRO A 51 -10.12 6.17 -28.88
C PRO A 51 -10.33 7.26 -27.82
N VAL A 52 -11.57 7.43 -27.38
CA VAL A 52 -11.95 8.35 -26.30
C VAL A 52 -12.62 7.57 -25.17
N PRO A 53 -12.58 8.04 -23.92
CA PRO A 53 -13.29 7.39 -22.83
C PRO A 53 -14.79 7.27 -23.10
N ASP A 54 -15.37 6.10 -22.85
CA ASP A 54 -16.80 5.87 -22.93
C ASP A 54 -17.46 6.24 -21.59
N TRP A 55 -17.82 7.51 -21.43
CA TRP A 55 -18.40 8.04 -20.19
C TRP A 55 -19.70 7.37 -19.78
N GLY A 56 -20.43 6.72 -20.71
CA GLY A 56 -21.65 5.97 -20.39
C GLY A 56 -21.37 4.61 -19.73
N LYS A 57 -20.13 4.11 -19.81
CA LYS A 57 -19.68 2.84 -19.23
C LYS A 57 -18.76 3.01 -18.02
N ILE A 58 -18.27 4.22 -17.76
CA ILE A 58 -17.48 4.52 -16.57
C ILE A 58 -18.42 4.61 -15.36
N THR A 59 -18.31 3.64 -14.47
CA THR A 59 -18.99 3.61 -13.15
C THR A 59 -17.95 3.74 -12.03
N PHE A 60 -18.40 4.02 -10.80
CA PHE A 60 -17.48 4.02 -9.64
C PHE A 60 -16.77 2.67 -9.46
N ASP A 61 -17.41 1.56 -9.84
CA ASP A 61 -16.81 0.23 -9.81
C ASP A 61 -15.68 0.06 -10.84
N SER A 62 -15.70 0.84 -11.93
CA SER A 62 -14.66 0.81 -12.97
C SER A 62 -13.48 1.73 -12.68
N LEU A 63 -13.59 2.60 -11.68
CA LEU A 63 -12.50 3.50 -11.29
C LEU A 63 -11.50 2.75 -10.40
N PRO A 64 -10.20 3.04 -10.54
CA PRO A 64 -9.22 2.51 -9.62
C PRO A 64 -9.50 3.01 -8.20
N GLY A 65 -9.25 2.15 -7.22
CA GLY A 65 -9.24 2.51 -5.81
C GLY A 65 -8.27 3.66 -5.51
N ILE A 66 -8.46 4.32 -4.36
CA ILE A 66 -7.59 5.44 -3.99
C ILE A 66 -6.17 4.91 -3.75
N GLY A 67 -5.20 5.43 -4.51
CA GLY A 67 -3.83 4.92 -4.53
C GLY A 67 -3.05 5.05 -3.23
N SER A 68 -3.45 5.94 -2.31
CA SER A 68 -2.84 6.09 -0.99
C SER A 68 -3.84 6.58 0.06
N SER A 69 -3.67 6.07 1.28
CA SER A 69 -4.37 6.60 2.47
C SER A 69 -3.98 8.06 2.69
N GLY A 70 -4.89 8.85 3.24
CA GLY A 70 -4.64 10.26 3.45
C GLY A 70 -5.67 10.94 4.35
N SER A 71 -5.44 12.23 4.55
CA SER A 71 -6.35 13.08 5.28
C SER A 71 -6.30 14.49 4.73
N PHE A 72 -7.43 15.16 4.80
CA PHE A 72 -7.57 16.58 4.56
C PHE A 72 -8.20 17.21 5.79
N GLN A 73 -7.53 18.21 6.34
CA GLN A 73 -8.04 19.00 7.46
C GLN A 73 -8.34 20.41 6.97
N ALA A 74 -9.59 20.83 7.05
CA ALA A 74 -10.02 22.13 6.59
C ALA A 74 -9.63 23.23 7.59
N ASN A 75 -9.04 24.31 7.11
CA ASN A 75 -8.82 25.51 7.92
C ASN A 75 -10.11 26.34 8.05
N SER A 76 -10.11 27.36 8.92
CA SER A 76 -11.29 28.20 9.18
C SER A 76 -11.82 28.88 7.92
N GLN A 77 -10.94 29.43 7.08
CA GLN A 77 -11.33 30.11 5.83
C GLN A 77 -12.12 29.19 4.90
N ILE A 78 -11.68 27.94 4.72
CA ILE A 78 -12.37 26.97 3.85
C ILE A 78 -13.74 26.61 4.42
N ARG A 79 -13.85 26.40 5.73
CA ARG A 79 -15.14 26.07 6.37
C ARG A 79 -16.14 27.23 6.29
N GLU A 80 -15.67 28.46 6.45
CA GLU A 80 -16.50 29.66 6.35
C GLU A 80 -17.02 29.87 4.92
N GLN A 81 -16.17 29.65 3.91
CA GLN A 81 -16.58 29.74 2.50
C GLN A 81 -17.58 28.67 2.09
N LEU A 82 -17.42 27.45 2.62
CA LEU A 82 -18.27 26.31 2.26
C LEU A 82 -19.53 26.20 3.13
N GLY A 83 -19.54 26.82 4.31
CA GLY A 83 -20.64 26.70 5.28
C GLY A 83 -20.74 25.33 5.96
N TYR A 84 -19.76 24.45 5.78
CA TYR A 84 -19.65 23.14 6.44
C TYR A 84 -18.19 22.71 6.59
N ASP A 85 -17.94 21.64 7.33
CA ASP A 85 -16.59 21.07 7.51
C ASP A 85 -16.29 19.95 6.49
N PRO A 86 -15.43 20.21 5.49
CA PRO A 86 -15.03 19.21 4.50
C PRO A 86 -13.84 18.35 4.98
N SER A 87 -13.41 18.43 6.24
CA SER A 87 -12.32 17.59 6.75
C SER A 87 -12.68 16.11 6.61
N ARG A 88 -11.77 15.30 6.05
CA ARG A 88 -11.98 13.88 5.76
C ARG A 88 -10.69 13.10 5.95
N GLN A 89 -10.83 11.84 6.36
CA GLN A 89 -9.77 10.85 6.35
C GLN A 89 -10.22 9.69 5.48
N TRP A 90 -9.29 9.10 4.74
CA TRP A 90 -9.57 7.95 3.89
C TRP A 90 -8.42 6.95 3.95
N THR A 91 -8.75 5.70 3.66
CA THR A 91 -7.79 4.61 3.55
C THR A 91 -7.59 4.26 2.07
N GLN A 92 -6.40 3.83 1.72
CA GLN A 92 -6.12 3.20 0.43
C GLN A 92 -7.09 2.04 0.20
N GLY A 93 -7.68 1.96 -0.99
CA GLY A 93 -8.70 0.97 -1.32
C GLY A 93 -9.52 1.37 -2.52
#